data_AF-A0A7L1CNP3-F1
#
_entry.id   AF-A0A7L1CNP3-F1
#
_cell.length_a   1.000
_cell.length_b   1.000
_cell.length_c   1.000
_cell.angle_alpha   90.00
_cell.angle_beta   90.00
_cell.angle_gamma   90.00
#
_symmetry.space_group_name_H-M   'P 1'
#
loop_
_entity.id
_entity.type
_entity.pdbx_description
1 polymer ?
#
loop_
_entity_poly.entity_id
_entity_poly.type
_entity_poly.pdbx_seq_one_letter_code
_entity_poly.pdbx_strand_id
1 'polypeptide(L)'
;FPGLMNRDYEIITSRAASEINHYDGTGTAMSIAANRVSFTFNLTGPSLTVDTACSSFLFALHYALRAIKSGDCEAAICGGVNCIIDPRTFVSLSKAKMISPEGISKPFSKKADGYGRGEGCGVVFLKPLKKVRLLVKQPEISLVVCLKFVSSALIVTIPEKF
;
A
#
# COMPACT_ATOMS: atom_id res chain seq x y z
N PHE A 1 -2.97 7.51 -2.73
CA PHE A 1 -1.59 7.03 -2.53
C PHE A 1 -1.55 5.51 -2.29
N PRO A 2 -1.68 4.67 -3.33
CA PRO A 2 -1.42 3.24 -3.19
C PRO A 2 0.10 2.95 -3.15
N GLY A 3 0.54 2.13 -2.21
CA GLY A 3 1.88 1.55 -2.14
C GLY A 3 1.89 0.17 -2.79
N LEU A 4 2.52 0.05 -3.96
CA LEU A 4 2.49 -1.14 -4.80
C LEU A 4 3.90 -1.43 -5.30
N MET A 5 4.32 -2.71 -5.29
CA MET A 5 5.63 -3.12 -5.80
C MET A 5 5.57 -4.31 -6.76
N ASN A 6 4.58 -5.20 -6.65
CA ASN A 6 4.49 -6.37 -7.53
C ASN A 6 3.83 -6.02 -8.85
N ARG A 7 4.39 -6.54 -9.96
CA ARG A 7 3.87 -6.40 -11.32
C ARG A 7 3.66 -7.76 -11.99
N ASP A 8 3.36 -8.78 -11.19
CA ASP A 8 3.25 -10.17 -11.64
C ASP A 8 2.24 -10.33 -12.79
N TYR A 9 1.10 -9.64 -12.71
CA TYR A 9 0.06 -9.74 -13.75
C TYR A 9 0.51 -9.16 -15.09
N GLU A 10 1.23 -8.03 -15.10
CA GLU A 10 1.83 -7.48 -16.32
C GLU A 10 2.81 -8.47 -16.96
N ILE A 11 3.63 -9.12 -16.13
CA ILE A 11 4.59 -10.13 -16.60
C ILE A 11 3.83 -11.29 -17.25
N ILE A 12 2.70 -11.73 -16.71
CA ILE A 12 1.90 -12.83 -17.26
C ILE A 12 1.26 -12.41 -18.59
N THR A 13 0.57 -11.28 -18.64
CA THR A 13 -0.12 -10.84 -19.87
C THR A 13 0.86 -10.52 -21.00
N SER A 14 2.06 -10.02 -20.68
CA SER A 14 3.12 -9.78 -21.67
C SER A 14 3.64 -11.03 -22.38
N ARG A 15 3.43 -12.24 -21.81
CA ARG A 15 3.91 -13.51 -22.40
C ARG A 15 2.98 -14.01 -23.53
N ALA A 16 1.71 -13.63 -23.50
CA ALA A 16 0.72 -14.01 -24.49
C ALA A 16 0.54 -12.87 -25.50
N ALA A 17 1.57 -12.63 -26.33
CA ALA A 17 1.56 -11.50 -27.28
C ALA A 17 0.34 -11.47 -28.22
N SER A 18 -0.22 -12.64 -28.54
CA SER A 18 -1.44 -12.78 -29.36
C SER A 18 -2.73 -12.39 -28.64
N GLU A 19 -2.71 -12.20 -27.32
CA GLU A 19 -3.87 -11.85 -26.49
C GLU A 19 -3.87 -10.37 -26.06
N ILE A 20 -2.83 -9.62 -26.44
CA ILE A 20 -2.73 -8.19 -26.16
C ILE A 20 -3.87 -7.44 -26.85
N ASN A 21 -4.56 -6.62 -26.07
CA ASN A 21 -5.68 -5.78 -26.48
C ASN A 21 -5.57 -4.37 -25.89
N HIS A 22 -6.54 -3.51 -26.21
CA HIS A 22 -6.52 -2.10 -25.81
C HIS A 22 -6.63 -1.86 -24.29
N TYR A 23 -7.00 -2.87 -23.49
CA TYR A 23 -7.03 -2.74 -22.04
C TYR A 23 -5.68 -2.95 -21.37
N ASP A 24 -4.71 -3.63 -22.00
CA ASP A 24 -3.44 -4.00 -21.35
C ASP A 24 -2.69 -2.81 -20.76
N GLY A 25 -2.61 -1.72 -21.51
CA GLY A 25 -1.93 -0.50 -21.08
C GLY A 25 -2.57 0.11 -19.82
N THR A 26 -3.90 0.09 -19.70
CA THR A 26 -4.61 0.68 -18.55
C THR A 26 -4.93 -0.34 -17.44
N GLY A 27 -4.84 -1.63 -17.74
CA GLY A 27 -5.13 -2.73 -16.82
C GLY A 27 -3.97 -3.03 -15.88
N THR A 28 -2.73 -2.73 -16.30
CA THR A 28 -1.51 -3.12 -15.57
C THR A 28 -0.61 -1.95 -15.17
N ALA A 29 -0.84 -0.76 -15.72
CA ALA A 29 -0.04 0.43 -15.39
C ALA A 29 -0.20 0.83 -13.91
N MET A 30 0.93 0.94 -13.22
CA MET A 30 0.98 1.26 -11.80
C MET A 30 0.35 2.61 -11.49
N SER A 31 0.56 3.62 -12.35
CA SER A 31 -0.07 4.95 -12.22
C SER A 31 -1.59 4.90 -12.31
N ILE A 32 -2.13 4.00 -13.14
CA ILE A 32 -3.58 3.83 -13.31
C ILE A 32 -4.22 3.25 -12.05
N ALA A 33 -3.50 2.48 -11.22
CA ALA A 33 -4.04 2.02 -9.94
C ALA A 33 -4.48 3.19 -9.04
N ALA A 34 -3.66 4.24 -8.94
CA ALA A 34 -4.03 5.46 -8.21
C ALA A 34 -5.11 6.26 -8.95
N ASN A 35 -4.91 6.49 -10.26
CA ASN A 35 -5.79 7.35 -11.05
C ASN A 35 -7.20 6.77 -11.22
N ARG A 36 -7.34 5.45 -11.26
CA ARG A 36 -8.65 4.78 -11.35
C ARG A 36 -9.48 5.04 -10.10
N VAL A 37 -8.87 4.98 -8.91
CA VAL A 37 -9.56 5.37 -7.66
C VAL A 37 -9.96 6.84 -7.71
N SER A 38 -9.05 7.73 -8.11
CA SER A 38 -9.38 9.15 -8.27
C SER A 38 -10.52 9.40 -9.25
N PHE A 39 -10.49 8.73 -10.41
CA PHE A 39 -11.52 8.85 -11.43
C PHE A 39 -12.88 8.33 -10.93
N THR A 40 -12.92 7.12 -10.37
CA THR A 40 -14.16 6.48 -9.89
C THR A 40 -14.85 7.30 -8.80
N PHE A 41 -14.09 7.93 -7.91
CA PHE A 41 -14.64 8.74 -6.81
C PHE A 41 -14.61 10.26 -7.09
N ASN A 42 -14.31 10.68 -8.33
CA ASN A 42 -14.20 12.08 -8.73
C ASN A 42 -13.30 12.92 -7.79
N LEU A 43 -12.15 12.36 -7.40
CA LEU A 43 -11.18 13.00 -6.51
C LEU A 43 -10.16 13.81 -7.31
N THR A 44 -9.93 15.06 -6.90
CA THR A 44 -9.07 16.02 -7.62
C THR A 44 -7.72 16.29 -6.93
N GLY A 45 -7.47 15.68 -5.77
CA GLY A 45 -6.18 15.79 -5.08
C GLY A 45 -5.05 14.97 -5.74
N PRO A 46 -3.83 14.98 -5.16
CA PRO A 46 -2.70 14.24 -5.71
C PRO A 46 -3.00 12.74 -5.88
N SER A 47 -2.70 12.21 -7.06
CA SER A 47 -2.92 10.79 -7.39
C SER A 47 -1.64 10.19 -7.98
N LEU A 48 -0.94 9.42 -7.15
CA LEU A 48 0.29 8.73 -7.53
C LEU A 48 0.44 7.43 -6.77
N THR A 49 1.08 6.47 -7.44
CA THR A 49 1.48 5.19 -6.86
C THR A 49 2.90 5.31 -6.34
N VAL A 50 3.14 4.71 -5.19
CA VAL A 50 4.44 4.69 -4.50
C VAL A 50 5.01 3.29 -4.59
N ASP A 51 6.24 3.17 -5.07
CA ASP A 51 7.02 1.94 -5.02
C ASP A 51 8.36 2.22 -4.34
N THR A 52 8.46 1.75 -3.09
CA THR A 52 9.71 1.70 -2.32
C THR A 52 9.96 0.27 -1.85
N ALA A 53 9.57 -0.73 -2.65
CA ALA A 53 9.56 -2.14 -2.30
C ALA A 53 8.75 -2.43 -1.02
N CYS A 54 9.31 -3.17 -0.05
CA CYS A 54 8.59 -3.66 1.13
C CYS A 54 8.04 -2.54 2.04
N SER A 55 8.52 -1.30 1.90
CA SER A 55 8.07 -0.14 2.68
C SER A 55 7.03 0.72 1.96
N SER A 56 6.59 0.34 0.75
CA SER A 56 5.75 1.16 -0.12
C SER A 56 4.50 1.72 0.57
N PHE A 57 3.79 0.91 1.35
CA PHE A 57 2.60 1.36 2.09
C PHE A 57 2.94 2.40 3.17
N LEU A 58 3.99 2.16 3.95
CA LEU A 58 4.41 3.09 5.00
C LEU A 58 4.92 4.41 4.41
N PHE A 59 5.60 4.36 3.26
CA PHE A 59 6.02 5.57 2.57
C PHE A 59 4.84 6.30 1.91
N ALA A 60 3.85 5.58 1.39
CA ALA A 60 2.60 6.17 0.90
C ALA A 60 1.86 6.92 2.02
N LEU A 61 1.80 6.35 3.24
CA LEU A 61 1.28 7.04 4.42
C LEU A 61 2.09 8.28 4.77
N HIS A 62 3.42 8.18 4.76
CA HIS A 62 4.31 9.31 5.00
C HIS A 62 4.02 10.47 4.04
N TYR A 63 3.97 10.16 2.75
CA TYR A 63 3.73 11.14 1.71
C TYR A 63 2.34 11.78 1.85
N ALA A 64 1.30 10.98 2.10
CA ALA A 64 -0.05 11.47 2.29
C ALA A 64 -0.19 12.42 3.48
N LEU A 65 0.46 12.10 4.61
CA LEU A 65 0.48 12.98 5.78
C LEU A 65 1.19 14.31 5.48
N ARG A 66 2.26 14.27 4.68
CA ARG A 66 2.93 15.50 4.21
C ARG A 66 2.02 16.32 3.31
N ALA A 67 1.37 15.71 2.32
CA ALA A 67 0.43 16.38 1.41
C ALA A 67 -0.74 17.04 2.17
N ILE A 68 -1.28 16.37 3.19
CA ILE A 68 -2.31 16.95 4.06
C ILE A 68 -1.75 18.14 4.85
N LYS A 69 -0.51 18.04 5.35
CA LYS A 69 0.12 19.09 6.16
C LYS A 69 0.54 20.31 5.34
N SER A 70 0.99 20.12 4.10
CA SER A 70 1.32 21.20 3.15
C SER A 70 0.08 21.89 2.58
N GLY A 71 -1.10 21.27 2.69
CA GLY A 71 -2.33 21.78 2.12
C GLY A 71 -2.59 21.34 0.68
N ASP A 72 -1.78 20.41 0.14
CA ASP A 72 -1.98 19.85 -1.20
C ASP A 72 -3.28 19.03 -1.29
N CYS A 73 -3.77 18.51 -0.15
CA CYS A 73 -5.09 17.92 -0.03
C CYS A 73 -5.67 18.04 1.39
N GLU A 74 -7.00 17.94 1.53
CA GLU A 74 -7.66 17.99 2.83
C GLU A 74 -7.82 16.63 3.52
N ALA A 75 -7.77 15.57 2.73
CA ALA A 75 -7.89 14.19 3.13
C ALA A 75 -7.16 13.31 2.11
N ALA A 76 -6.82 12.09 2.49
CA ALA A 76 -6.09 11.18 1.63
C ALA A 76 -6.58 9.74 1.79
N ILE A 77 -6.66 9.03 0.67
CA ILE A 77 -6.80 7.57 0.64
C ILE A 77 -5.41 6.98 0.44
N CYS A 78 -4.99 6.14 1.38
CA CYS A 78 -3.75 5.38 1.29
C CYS A 78 -4.07 3.90 1.28
N GLY A 79 -3.44 3.15 0.40
CA GLY A 79 -3.66 1.71 0.34
C GLY A 79 -2.38 0.97 0.04
N GLY A 80 -2.38 -0.34 0.20
CA GLY A 80 -1.30 -1.22 -0.22
C GLY A 80 -1.88 -2.54 -0.69
N VAL A 81 -1.34 -3.08 -1.78
CA VAL A 81 -1.75 -4.38 -2.33
C VAL A 81 -0.49 -5.15 -2.70
N ASN A 82 -0.49 -6.43 -2.32
CA ASN A 82 0.53 -7.39 -2.71
C ASN A 82 -0.14 -8.71 -3.10
N CYS A 83 -0.02 -9.08 -4.37
CA CYS A 83 -0.43 -10.38 -4.90
C CYS A 83 0.80 -11.08 -5.48
N ILE A 84 0.86 -12.40 -5.34
CA ILE A 84 1.95 -13.28 -5.77
C ILE A 84 1.37 -14.23 -6.82
N ILE A 85 1.43 -13.80 -8.07
CA ILE A 85 0.74 -14.46 -9.19
C ILE A 85 1.75 -15.15 -10.12
N ASP A 86 3.02 -14.71 -10.12
CA ASP A 86 4.08 -15.30 -10.94
C ASP A 86 5.24 -15.83 -10.06
N PRO A 87 5.77 -17.03 -10.34
CA PRO A 87 6.82 -17.63 -9.51
C PRO A 87 8.18 -16.95 -9.67
N ARG A 88 8.42 -16.11 -10.69
CA ARG A 88 9.74 -15.53 -10.99
C ARG A 88 10.32 -14.77 -9.80
N THR A 89 9.51 -13.93 -9.16
CA THR A 89 9.94 -13.16 -7.98
C THR A 89 10.25 -14.10 -6.82
N PHE A 90 9.45 -15.16 -6.62
CA PHE A 90 9.71 -16.16 -5.58
C PHE A 90 11.04 -16.87 -5.82
N VAL A 91 11.28 -17.38 -7.04
CA VAL A 91 12.51 -18.07 -7.43
C VAL A 91 13.73 -17.17 -7.26
N SER A 92 13.62 -15.90 -7.66
CA SER A 92 14.70 -14.92 -7.50
C SER A 92 15.06 -14.71 -6.03
N LEU A 93 14.07 -14.48 -5.17
CA LEU A 93 14.26 -14.29 -3.73
C LEU A 93 14.81 -15.56 -3.03
N SER A 94 14.39 -16.75 -3.47
CA SER A 94 14.94 -18.02 -2.98
C SER A 94 16.41 -18.19 -3.36
N LYS A 95 16.79 -17.86 -4.61
CA LYS A 95 18.20 -17.88 -5.04
C LYS A 95 19.06 -16.86 -4.28
N ALA A 96 18.46 -15.74 -3.88
CA ALA A 96 19.08 -14.75 -3.00
C ALA A 96 19.11 -15.14 -1.51
N LYS A 97 18.60 -16.34 -1.15
CA LYS A 97 18.50 -16.83 0.23
C LYS A 97 17.70 -15.91 1.16
N MET A 98 16.69 -15.23 0.61
CA MET A 98 15.83 -14.32 1.39
C MET A 98 14.59 -15.03 1.96
N ILE A 99 14.19 -16.15 1.36
CA ILE A 99 12.98 -16.90 1.72
C ILE A 99 13.32 -18.03 2.69
N SER A 100 12.54 -18.15 3.76
CA SER A 100 12.64 -19.29 4.69
C SER A 100 12.25 -20.58 3.95
N PRO A 101 13.01 -21.69 4.07
CA PRO A 101 12.62 -22.99 3.49
C PRO A 101 11.27 -23.51 4.01
N GLU A 102 10.88 -23.11 5.22
CA GLU A 102 9.57 -23.43 5.80
C GLU A 102 8.46 -22.48 5.35
N GLY A 103 8.80 -21.41 4.62
CA GLY A 103 7.85 -20.38 4.18
C GLY A 103 7.28 -19.53 5.33
N ILE A 104 7.90 -19.56 6.51
CA ILE A 104 7.41 -18.91 7.73
C ILE A 104 8.40 -17.85 8.19
N SER A 105 7.90 -16.63 8.44
CA SER A 105 8.67 -15.58 9.10
C SER A 105 8.76 -15.87 10.60
N LYS A 106 9.99 -15.98 11.13
CA LYS A 106 10.27 -16.27 12.55
C LYS A 106 10.91 -15.05 13.22
N PRO A 107 10.21 -13.90 13.36
CA PRO A 107 10.82 -12.67 13.84
C PRO A 107 11.40 -12.85 15.25
N PHE A 108 12.63 -12.36 15.44
CA PHE A 108 13.37 -12.41 16.71
C PHE A 108 13.73 -13.81 17.24
N SER A 109 13.47 -14.87 16.46
CA SER A 109 13.83 -16.24 16.83
C SER A 109 15.30 -16.53 16.56
N LYS A 110 15.93 -17.35 17.41
CA LYS A 110 17.26 -17.93 17.13
C LYS A 110 17.28 -18.84 15.90
N LYS A 111 16.11 -19.32 15.46
CA LYS A 111 15.92 -20.16 14.27
C LYS A 111 15.47 -19.36 13.03
N ALA A 112 15.66 -18.04 13.01
CA ALA A 112 15.31 -17.21 11.86
C ALA A 112 16.21 -17.54 10.65
N ASP A 113 15.60 -17.88 9.52
CA ASP A 113 16.24 -18.43 8.33
C ASP A 113 15.73 -17.79 7.02
N GLY A 114 15.06 -16.64 7.13
CA GLY A 114 14.43 -15.91 6.02
C GLY A 114 13.02 -15.45 6.39
N TYR A 115 12.27 -14.94 5.41
CA TYR A 115 10.86 -14.58 5.59
C TYR A 115 9.94 -15.43 4.72
N GLY A 116 8.69 -15.58 5.16
CA GLY A 116 7.59 -16.11 4.36
C GLY A 116 6.94 -15.01 3.53
N ARG A 117 6.73 -15.24 2.23
CA ARG A 117 5.97 -14.28 1.42
C ARG A 117 4.48 -14.37 1.76
N GLY A 118 3.80 -13.23 1.78
CA GLY A 118 2.36 -13.16 2.04
C GLY A 118 1.66 -12.24 1.04
N GLU A 119 0.37 -12.45 0.87
CA GLU A 119 -0.51 -11.61 0.06
C GLU A 119 -1.41 -10.77 0.97
N GLY A 120 -1.93 -9.67 0.43
CA GLY A 120 -2.87 -8.85 1.17
C GLY A 120 -3.21 -7.54 0.49
N CYS A 121 -4.32 -6.96 0.91
CA CYS A 121 -4.78 -5.64 0.52
C CYS A 121 -5.26 -4.90 1.78
N GLY A 122 -4.94 -3.62 1.89
CA GLY A 122 -5.44 -2.76 2.95
C GLY A 122 -5.56 -1.32 2.49
N VAL A 123 -6.56 -0.60 3.00
CA VAL A 123 -6.81 0.81 2.69
C VAL A 123 -7.14 1.55 3.99
N VAL A 124 -6.63 2.77 4.11
CA VAL A 124 -6.96 3.70 5.19
C VAL A 124 -7.33 5.06 4.60
N PHE A 125 -8.31 5.70 5.24
CA PHE A 125 -8.70 7.07 4.96
C PHE A 125 -8.13 8.00 6.03
N LEU A 126 -7.43 9.04 5.60
CA LEU A 126 -6.73 9.99 6.46
C LEU A 126 -7.39 11.36 6.39
N LYS A 127 -7.60 11.98 7.55
CA LYS A 127 -8.08 13.36 7.67
C LYS A 127 -7.48 14.01 8.93
N PRO A 128 -7.23 15.33 8.96
CA PRO A 128 -6.74 16.00 10.15
C PRO A 128 -7.67 15.76 11.35
N LEU A 129 -7.11 15.34 12.49
CA LEU A 129 -7.88 15.00 13.69
C LEU A 129 -8.89 16.08 14.11
N LYS A 130 -8.49 17.37 14.01
CA LYS A 130 -9.36 18.52 14.29
C LYS A 130 -10.66 18.53 13.46
N LYS A 131 -10.64 17.95 12.26
CA LYS A 131 -11.78 17.85 11.34
C LYS A 131 -12.56 16.52 11.48
N VAL A 132 -12.15 15.61 12.37
CA VAL A 132 -12.70 14.24 12.50
C VAL A 132 -13.67 14.09 13.68
N ARG A 133 -13.76 15.08 14.57
CA ARG A 133 -14.54 15.01 15.83
C ARG A 133 -16.03 14.66 15.67
N LEU A 134 -16.63 14.96 14.52
CA LEU A 134 -18.02 14.60 14.21
C LEU A 134 -18.16 13.22 13.56
N LEU A 135 -17.11 12.70 12.91
CA LEU A 135 -17.13 11.44 12.19
C LEU A 135 -17.04 10.24 13.13
N VAL A 136 -16.32 10.35 14.25
CA VAL A 136 -16.11 9.23 15.20
C VAL A 136 -17.40 8.73 15.86
N LYS A 137 -18.50 9.48 15.76
CA LYS A 137 -19.81 9.06 16.27
C LYS A 137 -20.60 8.20 15.29
N GLN A 138 -20.08 7.99 14.09
CA GLN A 138 -20.72 7.19 13.05
C GLN A 138 -20.50 5.68 13.32
N PRO A 139 -21.56 4.84 13.24
CA PRO A 139 -21.48 3.41 13.54
C PRO A 139 -20.56 2.63 12.58
N GLU A 140 -20.31 3.13 11.37
CA GLU A 140 -19.42 2.52 10.38
C GLU A 140 -17.93 2.69 10.68
N ILE A 141 -17.54 3.52 11.66
CA ILE A 141 -16.14 3.73 12.03
C ILE A 141 -15.76 2.81 13.18
N SER A 142 -15.16 1.67 12.84
CA SER A 142 -14.80 0.63 13.83
C SER A 142 -13.51 0.93 14.60
N LEU A 143 -12.59 1.71 14.04
CA LEU A 143 -11.31 2.04 14.66
C LEU A 143 -10.76 3.37 14.14
N VAL A 144 -10.29 4.20 15.06
CA VAL A 144 -9.55 5.42 14.74
C VAL A 144 -8.19 5.34 15.38
N VAL A 145 -7.15 5.57 14.58
CA VAL A 145 -5.76 5.64 15.03
C VAL A 145 -5.17 7.00 14.69
N CYS A 146 -4.40 7.55 15.61
CA CYS A 146 -3.63 8.77 15.41
C CYS A 146 -2.28 8.41 14.82
N LEU A 147 -1.98 8.97 13.66
CA LEU A 147 -0.70 8.83 12.98
C LEU A 147 0.13 10.09 13.19
N LYS A 148 1.33 9.95 13.74
CA LYS A 148 2.29 11.05 13.89
C LYS A 148 3.66 10.62 13.40
N PHE A 149 4.20 11.34 12.43
CA PHE A 149 5.62 11.23 12.12
C PHE A 149 6.45 12.10 13.06
N VAL A 150 7.40 11.49 13.76
CA VAL A 150 8.43 12.18 14.54
C VAL A 150 9.77 11.90 13.88
N SER A 151 10.36 12.94 13.28
CA SER A 151 11.51 12.81 12.37
C SER A 151 11.20 11.83 11.22
N SER A 152 11.69 10.59 11.28
CA SER A 152 11.49 9.50 10.31
C SER A 152 10.60 8.35 10.80
N ALA A 153 10.20 8.35 12.08
CA ALA A 153 9.42 7.26 12.67
C ALA A 153 7.90 7.55 12.58
N LEU A 154 7.13 6.58 12.09
CA LEU A 154 5.68 6.59 12.20
C LEU A 154 5.27 6.07 13.58
N ILE A 155 4.62 6.92 14.36
CA ILE A 155 3.99 6.55 15.63
C ILE A 155 2.50 6.39 15.38
N VAL A 156 1.98 5.21 15.73
CA VAL A 156 0.55 4.89 15.71
C VAL A 156 0.07 4.84 17.15
N THR A 157 -0.91 5.66 17.50
CA THR A 157 -1.54 5.63 18.83
C THR A 157 -3.05 5.49 18.72
N ILE A 158 -3.64 4.80 19.69
CA ILE A 158 -5.09 4.82 19.87
C ILE A 158 -5.40 6.04 20.74
N PRO A 159 -6.22 7.00 20.27
CA PRO A 159 -6.59 8.15 21.09
C PRO A 159 -7.43 7.69 22.30
N GLU A 160 -7.00 8.07 23.50
CA GLU A 160 -7.70 7.70 24.75
C GLU A 160 -9.07 8.40 24.88
N LYS A 161 -9.27 9.57 24.24
CA LYS A 161 -10.53 10.34 24.20
C LYS A 161 -10.63 11.20 22.93
N PHE A 162 -11.85 11.43 22.44
CA PHE A 162 -12.18 12.33 21.32
C PHE A 162 -12.85 13.65 21.75
#